data_AF-A0AAE0E0S6-F1
#
_entry.id   AF-A0AAE0E0S6-F1
#
_cell.length_a   1.000
_cell.length_b   1.000
_cell.length_c   1.000
_cell.angle_alpha   90.00
_cell.angle_beta   90.00
_cell.angle_gamma   90.00
#
_symmetry.space_group_name_H-M   'P 1'
#
loop_
_entity.id
_entity.type
_entity.pdbx_description
1 polymer ?
#
loop_
_entity_poly.entity_id
_entity_poly.type
_entity_poly.pdbx_seq_one_letter_code
_entity_poly.pdbx_strand_id
1 'polypeptide(L)'
;MIPLHILSKFGNYEVEIGGVNVKVSVIDHAALIDDKIHELTSLLQRNVVGVDVKFHVEHRRGVAKLLILCVENRCLVIQLAQLSNQYPDSLKKFLSNETICFVSFNVSNMYIKDLPCLNGVEVGELAARVLKNPKLLRCVKLEDLVSKVGVSSETAAELLEPTPKWNARVYSEKEIINASHKAYTCYVIGSKMLDTLYLNSDNLSSDNKIHNTTCNYK
;
A
#
# COMPACT_ATOMS: atom_id res chain seq x y z
N MET A 1 -9.49 30.31 -9.56
CA MET A 1 -8.52 29.42 -8.88
C MET A 1 -9.02 29.21 -7.46
N ILE A 2 -9.18 27.98 -6.99
CA ILE A 2 -9.58 27.72 -5.60
C ILE A 2 -8.33 27.92 -4.72
N PRO A 3 -8.38 28.73 -3.65
CA PRO A 3 -7.26 28.90 -2.74
C PRO A 3 -6.76 27.58 -2.14
N LEU A 4 -5.43 27.44 -1.97
CA LEU A 4 -4.81 26.19 -1.51
C LEU A 4 -5.33 25.70 -0.15
N HIS A 5 -5.56 26.61 0.80
CA HIS A 5 -6.09 26.28 2.13
C HIS A 5 -7.55 25.79 2.10
N ILE A 6 -8.28 26.05 1.02
CA ILE A 6 -9.62 25.49 0.79
C ILE A 6 -9.48 24.12 0.12
N LEU A 7 -8.59 24.00 -0.88
CA LEU A 7 -8.30 22.72 -1.53
C LEU A 7 -7.83 21.65 -0.54
N SER A 8 -7.01 22.02 0.46
CA SER A 8 -6.52 21.08 1.48
C SER A 8 -7.63 20.49 2.36
N LYS A 9 -8.80 21.13 2.41
CA LYS A 9 -9.98 20.63 3.13
C LYS A 9 -10.82 19.67 2.29
N PHE A 10 -10.70 19.73 0.97
CA PHE A 10 -11.41 18.83 0.07
C PHE A 10 -10.72 17.46 -0.05
N GLY A 11 -11.48 16.47 -0.51
CA GLY A 11 -10.94 15.13 -0.79
C GLY A 11 -10.56 14.33 0.45
N ASN A 12 -10.98 14.74 1.65
CA ASN A 12 -10.78 13.95 2.86
C ASN A 12 -12.05 13.14 3.15
N TYR A 13 -11.91 11.82 3.28
CA TYR A 13 -12.99 10.87 3.52
C TYR A 13 -12.65 9.99 4.72
N GLU A 14 -13.67 9.60 5.49
CA GLU A 14 -13.60 8.49 6.44
C GLU A 14 -14.50 7.39 5.91
N VAL A 15 -13.91 6.25 5.58
CA VAL A 15 -14.61 5.12 4.96
C VAL A 15 -14.28 3.84 5.69
N GLU A 16 -15.19 2.87 5.66
CA GLU A 16 -14.94 1.55 6.24
C GLU A 16 -14.33 0.62 5.18
N ILE A 17 -13.15 0.05 5.49
CA ILE A 17 -12.50 -0.97 4.66
C ILE A 17 -12.16 -2.15 5.58
N GLY A 18 -12.89 -3.25 5.40
CA GLY A 18 -12.75 -4.46 6.20
C GLY A 18 -12.91 -4.27 7.70
N GLY A 19 -14.00 -3.59 8.10
CA GLY A 19 -14.34 -3.33 9.49
C GLY A 19 -13.48 -2.25 10.17
N VAL A 20 -12.56 -1.61 9.45
CA VAL A 20 -11.70 -0.55 9.97
C VAL A 20 -12.06 0.79 9.34
N ASN A 21 -12.18 1.84 10.16
CA ASN A 21 -12.30 3.22 9.66
C ASN A 21 -10.94 3.69 9.11
N VAL A 22 -10.90 3.89 7.80
CA VAL A 22 -9.74 4.35 7.03
C VAL A 22 -9.96 5.80 6.59
N LYS A 23 -8.97 6.63 6.87
CA LYS A 23 -8.89 8.02 6.40
C LYS A 23 -8.28 8.07 5.01
N VAL A 24 -9.05 8.50 4.02
CA VAL A 24 -8.57 8.62 2.64
C VAL A 24 -8.44 10.09 2.26
N SER A 25 -7.25 10.50 1.83
CA SER A 25 -6.99 11.82 1.25
C SER A 25 -6.85 11.70 -0.27
N VAL A 26 -7.67 12.42 -1.03
CA VAL A 26 -7.66 12.44 -2.49
C VAL A 26 -7.11 13.78 -2.94
N ILE A 27 -5.95 13.76 -3.60
CA ILE A 27 -5.21 14.96 -3.98
C ILE A 27 -5.11 15.07 -5.50
N ASP A 28 -5.54 16.21 -6.03
CA ASP A 28 -5.48 16.57 -7.45
C ASP A 28 -4.55 17.78 -7.72
N HIS A 29 -3.86 18.30 -6.69
CA HIS A 29 -3.00 19.47 -6.79
C HIS A 29 -1.62 19.21 -6.18
N ALA A 30 -0.56 19.46 -6.96
CA ALA A 30 0.83 19.11 -6.59
C ALA A 30 1.28 19.74 -5.26
N ALA A 31 0.91 21.00 -5.00
CA ALA A 31 1.26 21.72 -3.77
C ALA A 31 0.73 21.09 -2.47
N LEU A 32 -0.18 20.12 -2.52
CA LEU A 32 -0.69 19.41 -1.34
C LEU A 32 0.01 18.06 -1.10
N ILE A 33 0.83 17.60 -2.05
CA ILE A 33 1.46 16.28 -1.98
C ILE A 33 2.54 16.24 -0.90
N ASP A 34 3.34 17.31 -0.75
CA ASP A 34 4.43 17.36 0.24
C ASP A 34 3.91 17.11 1.67
N ASP A 35 2.86 17.84 2.08
CA ASP A 35 2.25 17.70 3.40
C ASP A 35 1.71 16.28 3.62
N LYS A 36 1.08 15.70 2.60
CA LYS A 36 0.49 14.34 2.69
C LYS A 36 1.53 13.23 2.69
N ILE A 37 2.65 13.41 1.98
CA ILE A 37 3.78 12.49 2.06
C ILE A 37 4.45 12.57 3.42
N HIS A 38 4.60 13.77 3.98
CA HIS A 38 5.12 13.93 5.35
C HIS A 38 4.20 13.26 6.38
N GLU A 39 2.88 13.47 6.26
CA GLU A 39 1.86 12.80 7.09
C GLU A 39 1.99 11.27 7.01
N LEU A 40 2.04 10.68 5.81
CA LEU A 40 2.23 9.24 5.66
C LEU A 40 3.56 8.75 6.23
N THR A 41 4.64 9.49 6.00
CA THR A 41 5.98 9.13 6.47
C THR A 41 6.03 9.09 8.00
N SER A 42 5.34 10.00 8.67
CA SER A 42 5.26 10.04 10.14
C SER A 42 4.56 8.82 10.76
N LEU A 43 3.82 8.05 9.95
CA LEU A 43 3.08 6.86 10.39
C LEU A 43 3.84 5.56 10.12
N LEU A 44 4.98 5.60 9.41
CA LEU A 44 5.75 4.42 9.08
C LEU A 44 6.44 3.85 10.33
N GLN A 45 5.74 2.99 11.07
CA GLN A 45 6.35 2.23 12.17
C GLN A 45 7.13 1.01 11.65
N ARG A 46 6.60 0.34 10.63
CA ARG A 46 7.14 -0.93 10.09
C ARG A 46 7.79 -0.78 8.72
N ASN A 47 7.93 0.45 8.22
CA ASN A 47 8.40 0.73 6.87
C ASN A 47 7.66 -0.08 5.78
N VAL A 48 6.35 -0.33 5.94
CA VAL A 48 5.51 -0.98 4.92
C VAL A 48 4.53 0.03 4.37
N VAL A 49 4.38 0.06 3.06
CA VAL A 49 3.37 0.85 2.36
C VAL A 49 2.61 -0.06 1.42
N GLY A 50 1.30 -0.14 1.56
CA GLY A 50 0.45 -0.80 0.57
C GLY A 50 0.27 0.09 -0.65
N VAL A 51 0.40 -0.48 -1.85
CA VAL A 51 0.34 0.29 -3.10
C VAL A 51 -0.61 -0.33 -4.12
N ASP A 52 -1.36 0.53 -4.81
CA ASP A 52 -2.08 0.19 -6.04
C ASP A 52 -1.99 1.36 -7.02
N VAL A 53 -2.14 1.05 -8.32
CA VAL A 53 -2.30 2.06 -9.37
C VAL A 53 -3.50 1.69 -10.22
N LYS A 54 -4.36 2.68 -10.44
CA LYS A 54 -5.48 2.53 -11.36
C LYS A 54 -5.09 3.09 -12.72
N PHE A 55 -5.39 2.32 -13.76
CA PHE A 55 -5.09 2.67 -15.14
C PHE A 55 -6.38 2.99 -15.89
N HIS A 56 -6.29 3.87 -16.89
CA HIS A 56 -7.34 4.01 -17.89
C HIS A 56 -7.07 3.04 -19.05
N VAL A 57 -8.04 2.19 -19.36
CA VAL A 57 -7.95 1.17 -20.39
C VAL A 57 -8.50 1.72 -21.70
N GLU A 58 -7.78 2.65 -22.35
CA GLU A 58 -8.15 3.07 -23.71
C GLU A 58 -7.21 2.56 -24.80
N HIS A 59 -5.99 2.13 -24.49
CA HIS A 59 -5.08 1.55 -25.49
C HIS A 59 -4.19 0.46 -24.87
N ARG A 60 -3.54 -0.38 -25.71
CA ARG A 60 -2.73 -1.58 -25.35
C ARG A 60 -1.58 -1.35 -24.35
N ARG A 61 -1.40 -0.13 -23.83
CA ARG A 61 -0.56 0.25 -22.68
C ARG A 61 -1.37 1.22 -21.83
N GLY A 62 -1.81 0.79 -20.64
CA GLY A 62 -2.63 1.61 -19.75
C GLY A 62 -1.87 2.84 -19.24
N VAL A 63 -2.51 4.01 -19.23
CA VAL A 63 -1.95 5.23 -18.61
C VAL A 63 -2.41 5.26 -17.15
N ALA A 64 -1.45 5.33 -16.22
CA ALA A 64 -1.73 5.47 -14.79
C ALA A 64 -2.53 6.76 -14.54
N LYS A 65 -3.60 6.65 -13.75
CA LYS A 65 -4.49 7.76 -13.42
C LYS A 65 -4.54 8.04 -11.93
N LEU A 66 -4.48 7.00 -11.11
CA LEU A 66 -4.40 7.11 -9.66
C LEU A 66 -3.17 6.36 -9.16
N LEU A 67 -2.41 6.97 -8.26
CA LEU A 67 -1.46 6.27 -7.39
C LEU A 67 -2.06 6.25 -5.99
N ILE A 68 -2.15 5.08 -5.38
CA ILE A 68 -2.69 4.89 -4.04
C ILE A 68 -1.60 4.36 -3.13
N LEU A 69 -1.37 5.04 -2.01
CA LEU A 69 -0.40 4.68 -0.98
C LEU A 69 -1.13 4.55 0.36
N CYS A 70 -1.04 3.40 1.03
CA CYS A 70 -1.70 3.16 2.31
C CYS A 70 -0.70 2.78 3.40
N VAL A 71 -0.82 3.42 4.57
CA VAL A 71 -0.03 3.20 5.78
C VAL A 71 -0.95 3.34 6.99
N GLU A 72 -0.89 2.40 7.92
CA GLU A 72 -1.84 2.28 9.02
C GLU A 72 -3.28 2.41 8.52
N ASN A 73 -4.13 3.18 9.21
CA ASN A 73 -5.50 3.46 8.77
C ASN A 73 -5.61 4.65 7.81
N ARG A 74 -4.56 4.96 7.05
CA ARG A 74 -4.55 6.09 6.12
C ARG A 74 -4.21 5.66 4.70
N CYS A 75 -4.94 6.22 3.74
CA CYS A 75 -4.61 6.10 2.33
C CYS A 75 -4.52 7.48 1.68
N LEU A 76 -3.52 7.66 0.83
CA LEU A 76 -3.34 8.80 -0.05
C LEU A 76 -3.63 8.36 -1.49
N VAL A 77 -4.64 8.96 -2.10
CA VAL A 77 -4.98 8.79 -3.51
C VAL A 77 -4.54 10.02 -4.28
N ILE A 78 -3.52 9.87 -5.12
CA ILE A 78 -2.98 10.95 -5.95
C ILE A 78 -3.58 10.83 -7.34
N GLN A 79 -4.36 11.83 -7.75
CA GLN A 79 -4.97 11.92 -9.08
C GLN A 79 -3.93 12.36 -10.13
N LEU A 80 -3.07 11.43 -10.56
CA LEU A 80 -2.04 11.64 -11.57
C LEU A 80 -2.57 12.33 -12.84
N ALA A 81 -3.81 12.01 -13.23
CA ALA A 81 -4.46 12.59 -14.41
C ALA A 81 -4.67 14.11 -14.34
N GLN A 82 -4.76 14.67 -13.13
CA GLN A 82 -4.98 16.10 -12.90
C GLN A 82 -3.68 16.85 -12.64
N LEU A 83 -2.60 16.11 -12.36
CA LEU A 83 -1.27 16.67 -12.19
C LEU A 83 -0.63 16.83 -13.57
N SER A 84 -0.08 18.00 -13.88
CA SER A 84 0.62 18.26 -15.16
C SER A 84 1.98 17.55 -15.23
N ASN A 85 2.08 16.32 -14.70
CA ASN A 85 3.30 15.52 -14.48
C ASN A 85 4.39 16.23 -13.66
N GLN A 86 4.02 17.26 -12.90
CA GLN A 86 4.92 17.95 -11.99
C GLN A 86 4.74 17.39 -10.59
N TYR A 87 5.54 16.37 -10.27
CA TYR A 87 5.53 15.73 -8.97
C TYR A 87 6.58 16.34 -8.05
N PRO A 88 6.24 16.70 -6.81
CA PRO A 88 7.22 17.17 -5.83
C PRO A 88 8.31 16.14 -5.54
N ASP A 89 9.50 16.62 -5.19
CA ASP A 89 10.64 15.75 -4.90
C ASP A 89 10.43 14.89 -3.65
N SER A 90 9.56 15.30 -2.71
CA SER A 90 9.19 14.48 -1.56
C SER A 90 8.58 13.14 -1.99
N LEU A 91 7.65 13.16 -2.96
CA LEU A 91 7.02 11.96 -3.50
C LEU A 91 8.05 11.07 -4.20
N LYS A 92 8.93 11.66 -5.03
CA LYS A 92 9.98 10.91 -5.72
C LYS A 92 10.93 10.24 -4.71
N LYS A 93 11.41 11.00 -3.72
CA LYS A 93 12.28 10.48 -2.65
C LYS A 93 11.59 9.39 -1.84
N PHE A 94 10.31 9.57 -1.51
CA PHE A 94 9.51 8.58 -0.80
C PHE A 94 9.44 7.27 -1.59
N LEU A 95 9.05 7.32 -2.87
CA LEU A 95 8.92 6.14 -3.73
C LEU A 95 10.26 5.47 -4.06
N SER A 96 11.37 6.20 -3.99
CA SER A 96 12.73 5.66 -4.15
C SER A 96 13.38 5.22 -2.85
N ASN A 97 12.70 5.30 -1.71
CA ASN A 97 13.30 4.93 -0.44
C ASN A 97 13.37 3.40 -0.29
N GLU A 98 14.57 2.85 -0.45
CA GLU A 98 14.85 1.40 -0.36
C GLU A 98 14.63 0.82 1.05
N THR A 99 14.52 1.67 2.09
CA THR A 99 14.18 1.20 3.44
C THR A 99 12.69 0.89 3.59
N ILE A 100 11.85 1.28 2.63
CA ILE A 100 10.40 1.06 2.63
C ILE A 100 10.05 -0.15 1.76
N CYS A 101 9.33 -1.10 2.34
CA CYS A 101 8.74 -2.23 1.65
C CYS A 101 7.38 -1.80 1.06
N PHE A 102 7.38 -1.44 -0.23
CA PHE A 102 6.16 -1.18 -0.99
C PHE A 102 5.51 -2.50 -1.39
N VAL A 103 4.35 -2.85 -0.84
CA VAL A 103 3.66 -4.12 -1.10
C VAL A 103 2.45 -3.93 -2.02
N SER A 104 2.33 -4.78 -3.03
CA SER A 104 1.24 -4.75 -4.02
C SER A 104 0.78 -6.17 -4.38
N PHE A 105 -0.43 -6.29 -4.94
CA PHE A 105 -0.97 -7.57 -5.40
C PHE A 105 -1.17 -7.55 -6.91
N ASN A 106 -0.58 -8.52 -7.62
CA ASN A 106 -0.60 -8.63 -9.09
C ASN A 106 -0.11 -7.38 -9.83
N VAL A 107 0.75 -6.56 -9.20
CA VAL A 107 1.39 -5.41 -9.86
C VAL A 107 2.88 -5.41 -9.54
N SER A 108 3.67 -6.09 -10.36
CA SER A 108 5.14 -5.99 -10.30
C SER A 108 5.62 -4.84 -11.19
N ASN A 109 6.54 -4.02 -10.67
CA ASN A 109 7.19 -2.90 -11.36
C ASN A 109 6.23 -1.90 -12.02
N MET A 110 5.85 -0.87 -11.27
CA MET A 110 4.89 0.13 -11.72
C MET A 110 5.60 1.29 -12.38
N TYR A 111 5.40 1.46 -13.69
CA TYR A 111 5.86 2.63 -14.42
C TYR A 111 4.79 3.73 -14.40
N ILE A 112 5.05 4.79 -13.64
CA ILE A 112 4.33 6.05 -13.74
C ILE A 112 5.29 7.06 -14.37
N LYS A 113 4.85 7.70 -15.45
CA LYS A 113 5.66 8.70 -16.14
C LYS A 113 6.11 9.79 -15.16
N ASP A 114 7.40 10.16 -15.23
CA ASP A 114 8.04 11.21 -14.43
C ASP A 114 8.12 10.93 -12.90
N LEU A 115 7.82 9.70 -12.48
CA LEU A 115 8.11 9.16 -11.15
C LEU A 115 9.15 8.03 -11.26
N PRO A 116 9.92 7.76 -10.18
CA PRO A 116 10.81 6.61 -10.15
C PRO A 116 10.01 5.30 -10.35
N CYS A 117 10.66 4.31 -10.94
CA CYS A 117 10.09 2.98 -11.04
C CYS A 117 9.86 2.45 -9.62
N LEU A 118 8.61 2.17 -9.29
CA LEU A 118 8.28 1.62 -7.99
C LEU A 118 8.53 0.11 -8.03
N ASN A 119 9.57 -0.31 -7.32
CA ASN A 119 9.89 -1.72 -7.10
C ASN A 119 8.99 -2.27 -5.98
N GLY A 120 7.75 -2.59 -6.35
CA GLY A 120 6.80 -3.24 -5.45
C GLY A 120 7.18 -4.70 -5.17
N VAL A 121 7.11 -5.09 -3.90
CA VAL A 121 7.15 -6.47 -3.44
C VAL A 121 5.76 -7.08 -3.64
N GLU A 122 5.68 -8.18 -4.38
CA GLU A 122 4.43 -8.92 -4.54
C GLU A 122 4.03 -9.52 -3.18
N VAL A 123 2.83 -9.20 -2.71
CA VAL A 123 2.40 -9.50 -1.34
C VAL A 123 2.18 -11.00 -1.09
N GLY A 124 1.80 -11.77 -2.12
CA GLY A 124 1.74 -13.22 -2.08
C GLY A 124 3.12 -13.87 -1.92
N GLU A 125 4.13 -13.38 -2.64
CA GLU A 125 5.55 -13.77 -2.52
C GLU A 125 6.09 -13.45 -1.12
N LEU A 126 5.82 -12.24 -0.60
CA LEU A 126 6.18 -11.88 0.78
C LEU A 126 5.57 -12.87 1.76
N ALA A 127 4.26 -13.10 1.70
CA ALA A 127 3.58 -14.03 2.59
C ALA A 127 4.08 -15.47 2.47
N ALA A 128 4.35 -15.95 1.25
CA ALA A 128 4.89 -17.28 0.99
C ALA A 128 6.24 -17.50 1.68
N ARG A 129 7.13 -16.50 1.64
CA ARG A 129 8.44 -16.56 2.26
C ARG A 129 8.37 -16.50 3.78
N VAL A 130 7.59 -15.57 4.33
CA VAL A 130 7.43 -15.42 5.79
C VAL A 130 6.81 -16.66 6.41
N LEU A 131 5.74 -17.17 5.82
CA LEU A 131 5.00 -18.33 6.34
C LEU A 131 5.55 -19.67 5.85
N LYS A 132 6.65 -19.67 5.06
CA LYS A 132 7.26 -20.85 4.44
C LYS A 132 6.23 -21.73 3.72
N ASN A 133 5.28 -21.11 3.02
CA ASN A 133 4.15 -21.78 2.37
C ASN A 133 4.07 -21.44 0.88
N PRO A 134 4.61 -22.30 -0.02
CA PRO A 134 4.64 -22.04 -1.45
C PRO A 134 3.24 -22.06 -2.12
N LYS A 135 2.20 -22.54 -1.44
CA LYS A 135 0.83 -22.51 -1.99
C LYS A 135 0.27 -21.10 -2.11
N LEU A 136 0.86 -20.13 -1.40
CA LEU A 136 0.45 -18.71 -1.45
C LEU A 136 0.82 -18.05 -2.78
N LEU A 137 1.86 -18.53 -3.46
CA LEU A 137 2.26 -18.10 -4.82
C LEU A 137 1.22 -18.42 -5.89
N ARG A 138 0.24 -19.27 -5.57
CA ARG A 138 -0.83 -19.69 -6.48
C ARG A 138 -2.14 -18.95 -6.24
N CYS A 139 -2.18 -18.00 -5.30
CA CYS A 139 -3.37 -17.19 -5.08
C CYS A 139 -3.55 -16.20 -6.25
N VAL A 140 -4.61 -16.39 -7.02
CA VAL A 140 -4.95 -15.50 -8.15
C VAL A 140 -5.78 -14.32 -7.67
N LYS A 141 -6.62 -14.56 -6.66
CA LYS A 141 -7.50 -13.59 -6.01
C LYS A 141 -6.88 -13.10 -4.69
N LEU A 142 -7.05 -11.82 -4.38
CA LEU A 142 -6.52 -11.24 -3.14
C LEU A 142 -7.24 -11.82 -1.93
N GLU A 143 -8.52 -12.14 -2.10
CA GLU A 143 -9.40 -12.77 -1.12
C GLU A 143 -8.89 -14.16 -0.69
N ASP A 144 -8.38 -14.94 -1.65
CA ASP A 144 -7.73 -16.23 -1.38
C ASP A 144 -6.46 -16.06 -0.55
N LEU A 145 -5.74 -14.97 -0.75
CA LEU A 145 -4.54 -14.67 0.03
C LEU A 145 -4.92 -14.25 1.46
N VAL A 146 -5.84 -13.29 1.61
CA VAL A 146 -6.35 -12.80 2.91
C VAL A 146 -6.78 -13.95 3.81
N SER A 147 -7.60 -14.87 3.29
CA SER A 147 -8.09 -16.04 4.05
C SER A 147 -6.96 -16.96 4.51
N LYS A 148 -5.94 -17.20 3.68
CA LYS A 148 -4.82 -18.09 4.01
C LYS A 148 -3.78 -17.47 4.94
N VAL A 149 -3.66 -16.14 4.97
CA VAL A 149 -2.73 -15.43 5.88
C VAL A 149 -3.38 -15.06 7.21
N GLY A 150 -4.66 -15.40 7.42
CA GLY A 150 -5.41 -15.14 8.65
C GLY A 150 -5.64 -13.66 8.92
N VAL A 151 -5.84 -12.86 7.88
CA VAL A 151 -6.35 -11.48 8.00
C VAL A 151 -7.89 -11.55 7.98
N SER A 152 -8.59 -10.60 8.63
CA SER A 152 -10.06 -10.57 8.65
C SER A 152 -10.65 -10.65 7.25
N SER A 153 -11.60 -11.55 7.02
CA SER A 153 -12.27 -11.74 5.73
C SER A 153 -13.05 -10.51 5.26
N GLU A 154 -13.38 -9.58 6.16
CA GLU A 154 -14.04 -8.32 5.80
C GLU A 154 -13.15 -7.44 4.91
N THR A 155 -11.81 -7.60 4.98
CA THR A 155 -10.83 -6.89 4.13
C THR A 155 -10.75 -7.43 2.68
N ALA A 156 -11.57 -8.42 2.35
CA ALA A 156 -11.60 -9.16 1.09
C ALA A 156 -12.93 -9.01 0.34
N ALA A 157 -13.79 -8.04 0.70
CA ALA A 157 -15.06 -7.86 0.01
C ALA A 157 -14.83 -7.45 -1.47
N GLU A 158 -15.48 -8.17 -2.39
CA GLU A 158 -15.41 -7.90 -3.84
C GLU A 158 -15.91 -6.48 -4.15
N LEU A 159 -15.13 -5.74 -4.93
CA LEU A 159 -15.41 -4.34 -5.25
C LEU A 159 -16.35 -4.18 -6.46
N LEU A 160 -16.94 -3.00 -6.54
CA LEU A 160 -17.99 -2.62 -7.49
C LEU A 160 -17.63 -2.90 -8.95
N GLU A 161 -18.56 -3.57 -9.63
CA GLU A 161 -18.70 -3.56 -11.08
C GLU A 161 -19.88 -2.65 -11.50
N PRO A 162 -19.75 -1.86 -12.58
CA PRO A 162 -18.59 -1.74 -13.44
C PRO A 162 -17.45 -0.93 -12.82
N THR A 163 -16.21 -1.29 -13.18
CA THR A 163 -15.01 -0.53 -12.80
C THR A 163 -15.16 0.98 -13.11
N PRO A 164 -14.91 1.88 -12.13
CA PRO A 164 -15.04 3.32 -12.30
C PRO A 164 -14.16 3.92 -13.41
N LYS A 165 -14.58 5.08 -13.92
CA LYS A 165 -13.75 5.90 -14.80
C LYS A 165 -12.69 6.63 -13.98
N TRP A 166 -11.49 6.05 -13.91
CA TRP A 166 -10.37 6.60 -13.13
C TRP A 166 -9.78 7.91 -13.68
N ASN A 167 -10.39 8.52 -14.70
CA ASN A 167 -10.04 9.86 -15.19
C ASN A 167 -11.00 10.96 -14.69
N ALA A 168 -11.95 10.63 -13.82
CA ALA A 168 -12.86 11.60 -13.22
C ALA A 168 -12.12 12.59 -12.31
N ARG A 169 -12.69 13.80 -12.17
CA ARG A 169 -12.16 14.86 -11.30
C ARG A 169 -12.66 14.71 -9.85
N VAL A 170 -13.90 14.26 -9.71
CA VAL A 170 -14.57 14.06 -8.43
C VAL A 170 -15.03 12.61 -8.38
N TYR A 171 -14.73 11.94 -7.28
CA TYR A 171 -15.13 10.56 -7.02
C TYR A 171 -16.15 10.51 -5.89
N SER A 172 -17.11 9.61 -6.02
CA SER A 172 -18.01 9.22 -4.94
C SER A 172 -17.27 8.41 -3.87
N GLU A 173 -17.82 8.36 -2.66
CA GLU A 173 -17.28 7.55 -1.55
C GLU A 173 -17.08 6.08 -1.96
N LYS A 174 -18.04 5.52 -2.69
CA LYS A 174 -17.98 4.17 -3.25
C LYS A 174 -16.79 3.94 -4.18
N GLU A 175 -16.49 4.91 -5.04
CA GLU A 175 -15.32 4.86 -5.93
C GLU A 175 -14.01 5.01 -5.15
N ILE A 176 -14.00 5.79 -4.07
CA ILE A 176 -12.83 5.95 -3.18
C ILE A 176 -12.54 4.67 -2.41
N ILE A 177 -13.58 4.00 -1.89
CA ILE A 177 -13.45 2.66 -1.29
C ILE A 177 -12.83 1.69 -2.31
N ASN A 178 -13.38 1.65 -3.53
CA ASN A 178 -12.87 0.78 -4.59
C ASN A 178 -11.41 1.11 -5.01
N ALA A 179 -11.08 2.40 -5.08
CA ALA A 179 -9.72 2.84 -5.39
C ALA A 179 -8.72 2.37 -4.32
N SER A 180 -9.11 2.45 -3.04
CA SER A 180 -8.21 2.30 -1.90
C SER A 180 -8.09 0.87 -1.38
N HIS A 181 -9.14 0.07 -1.55
CA HIS A 181 -9.27 -1.26 -0.93
C HIS A 181 -8.08 -2.17 -1.22
N LYS A 182 -7.68 -2.32 -2.49
CA LYS A 182 -6.54 -3.21 -2.83
C LYS A 182 -5.24 -2.78 -2.15
N ALA A 183 -4.90 -1.49 -2.22
CA ALA A 183 -3.69 -0.96 -1.58
C ALA A 183 -3.73 -1.14 -0.06
N TYR A 184 -4.88 -0.86 0.56
CA TYR A 184 -5.08 -1.02 2.00
C TYR A 184 -4.97 -2.49 2.43
N THR A 185 -5.62 -3.42 1.75
CA THR A 185 -5.53 -4.85 2.04
C THR A 185 -4.09 -5.36 1.87
N CYS A 186 -3.34 -4.88 0.86
CA CYS A 186 -1.92 -5.17 0.71
C CYS A 186 -1.10 -4.65 1.91
N TYR A 187 -1.37 -3.43 2.37
CA TYR A 187 -0.74 -2.89 3.58
C TYR A 187 -0.99 -3.78 4.80
N VAL A 188 -2.25 -4.17 5.05
CA VAL A 188 -2.63 -5.00 6.21
C VAL A 188 -1.90 -6.34 6.17
N ILE A 189 -1.85 -7.01 5.02
CA ILE A 189 -1.11 -8.27 4.87
C ILE A 189 0.39 -8.04 5.08
N GLY A 190 0.99 -7.05 4.40
CA GLY A 190 2.41 -6.76 4.48
C GLY A 190 2.88 -6.42 5.90
N SER A 191 2.10 -5.59 6.60
CA SER A 191 2.33 -5.22 8.00
C SER A 191 2.34 -6.46 8.90
N LYS A 192 1.33 -7.33 8.77
CA LYS A 192 1.26 -8.62 9.50
C LYS A 192 2.45 -9.53 9.19
N MET A 193 2.90 -9.59 7.93
CA MET A 193 4.03 -10.42 7.54
C MET A 193 5.33 -9.91 8.16
N LEU A 194 5.56 -8.59 8.21
CA LEU A 194 6.72 -8.04 8.89
C LEU A 194 6.67 -8.25 10.40
N ASP A 195 5.52 -8.08 11.05
CA ASP A 195 5.36 -8.42 12.47
C ASP A 195 5.76 -9.87 12.75
N THR A 196 5.28 -10.78 11.90
CA THR A 196 5.59 -12.21 12.04
C THR A 196 7.08 -12.47 11.87
N LEU A 197 7.76 -11.77 10.96
CA LEU A 197 9.21 -11.87 10.78
C LEU A 197 9.97 -11.39 12.02
N TYR A 198 9.62 -10.22 12.58
CA TYR A 198 10.29 -9.67 13.75
C TYR A 198 10.10 -10.54 15.00
N LEU A 199 8.89 -11.05 15.22
CA LEU A 199 8.63 -12.01 16.30
C LEU A 199 9.46 -13.29 16.16
N ASN A 200 9.63 -13.80 14.93
CA ASN A 200 10.43 -14.98 14.69
C ASN A 200 11.93 -14.73 14.89
N SER A 201 12.44 -13.54 14.56
CA SER A 201 13.84 -13.19 14.83
C SER A 201 14.15 -13.03 16.32
N ASP A 202 13.21 -12.49 17.10
CA ASP A 202 13.39 -12.32 18.54
C ASP A 202 13.41 -13.67 19.26
N ASN A 203 12.55 -14.61 18.87
CA ASN A 203 12.53 -15.97 19.42
C ASN A 203 13.84 -16.74 19.13
N LEU A 204 14.41 -16.59 17.93
CA LEU A 204 15.73 -17.16 17.57
C LEU A 204 16.88 -16.55 18.38
N SER A 205 16.74 -15.30 18.84
CA SER A 205 17.75 -14.63 19.69
C SER A 205 17.71 -15.09 21.15
N SER A 206 16.54 -15.47 21.66
CA SER A 206 16.36 -16.02 23.01
C SER A 206 16.75 -17.50 23.13
N ASP A 207 16.53 -18.30 22.09
CA ASP A 207 16.91 -19.73 22.10
C ASP A 207 18.44 -19.93 22.07
N ASN A 208 19.19 -18.98 21.48
CA ASN A 208 20.65 -19.00 21.49
C ASN A 208 21.30 -18.63 22.84
N LYS A 209 20.52 -18.28 23.88
CA LYS A 209 21.03 -18.04 25.23
C LYS A 209 21.07 -19.27 26.13
N ILE A 210 20.54 -20.43 25.70
CA ILE A 210 20.39 -21.62 26.56
C ILE A 210 21.52 -22.67 26.37
N HIS A 211 22.48 -22.45 25.47
CA HIS A 211 23.63 -23.35 25.28
C HIS A 211 24.99 -22.66 25.43
N ASN A 212 25.26 -22.15 26.64
CA ASN A 212 26.63 -22.05 27.13
C ASN A 212 26.81 -23.04 28.29
N THR A 213 26.79 -24.33 27.96
CA THR A 213 27.28 -25.37 28.86
C THR A 213 28.81 -25.31 28.82
N THR A 214 29.40 -24.84 29.91
CA THR A 214 30.83 -24.94 30.21
C THR A 214 31.34 -26.35 29.95
N CYS A 215 32.21 -26.49 28.94
CA CYS A 215 33.04 -27.67 28.76
C CYS A 215 34.38 -27.39 29.45
N ASN A 216 34.52 -27.84 30.70
CA ASN A 216 35.81 -27.88 31.39
C ASN A 216 36.59 -29.10 30.89
N TYR A 217 37.74 -28.87 30.24
CA TYR A 217 38.75 -29.89 30.03
C TYR A 217 39.95 -29.61 30.94
N LYS A 218 40.18 -30.58 31.84
CA LYS A 218 41.38 -30.95 32.61
C LYS A 218 42.20 -29.87 33.30
#